data_AF-A0AAQ4F9G9-F1
#
_entry.id   AF-A0AAQ4F9G9-F1
#
_cell.length_a   1.000
_cell.length_b   1.000
_cell.length_c   1.000
_cell.angle_alpha   90.00
_cell.angle_beta   90.00
_cell.angle_gamma   90.00
#
_symmetry.space_group_name_H-M   'P 1'
#
loop_
_entity.id
_entity.type
_entity.pdbx_description
1 polymer ?
#
loop_
_entity_poly.entity_id
_entity_poly.type
_entity_poly.pdbx_seq_one_letter_code
_entity_poly.pdbx_strand_id
1 'polypeptide(L)'
;MAVGTVTAVSDNEVMLDLDRLRSLVIDRVMPSYRKTLAKEIAVECHAVLKPLNNFQRRAILKFLMSDDYVLFKGMPGTGKTTTIAALVQALVLLKKRVLLSSYTHSGVDSVLLKLKSRGVPFVRLGATNKAHPSLKEYSASNLTASITTTQELQQFYENQ
;
A
#
# COMPACT_ATOMS: atom_id res chain seq x y z
N MET A 1 -12.31 -6.78 -14.00
CA MET A 1 -11.26 -7.31 -13.11
C MET A 1 -10.40 -6.15 -12.65
N ALA A 2 -10.38 -5.81 -11.36
CA ALA A 2 -9.42 -4.84 -10.83
C ALA A 2 -8.19 -5.61 -10.36
N VAL A 3 -7.13 -5.58 -11.16
CA VAL A 3 -5.79 -6.05 -10.76
C VAL A 3 -5.15 -4.87 -10.03
N GLY A 4 -5.20 -4.92 -8.70
CA GLY A 4 -4.48 -3.97 -7.84
C GLY A 4 -3.28 -4.69 -7.24
N THR A 5 -2.08 -4.25 -7.60
CA THR A 5 -0.84 -4.71 -6.96
C THR A 5 -0.51 -3.72 -5.85
N VAL A 6 -0.34 -4.22 -4.64
CA VAL A 6 0.15 -3.43 -3.50
C VAL A 6 1.60 -3.86 -3.30
N THR A 7 2.54 -2.97 -3.60
CA THR A 7 3.96 -3.18 -3.31
C THR A 7 4.31 -2.32 -2.10
N ALA A 8 4.68 -2.95 -0.99
CA ALA A 8 5.30 -2.26 0.13
C ALA A 8 6.75 -1.97 -0.27
N VAL A 9 7.19 -0.72 -0.19
CA VAL A 9 8.57 -0.35 -0.48
C VAL A 9 9.26 -0.18 0.88
N SER A 10 10.16 -1.10 1.23
CA SER A 10 10.96 -0.97 2.46
C SER A 10 12.12 0.00 2.24
N ASP A 11 12.35 0.89 3.20
CA ASP A 11 13.35 1.98 3.19
C ASP A 11 14.82 1.55 3.30
N ASN A 12 15.25 0.48 2.63
CA ASN A 12 16.68 0.20 2.45
C ASN A 12 17.01 0.35 0.96
N GLU A 13 17.88 1.31 0.65
CA GLU A 13 18.57 1.56 -0.63
C GLU A 13 17.86 1.03 -1.88
N VAL A 14 17.35 1.96 -2.71
CA VAL A 14 16.81 1.70 -4.04
C VAL A 14 17.95 1.34 -5.01
N MET A 15 18.67 0.25 -4.73
CA MET A 15 19.15 -0.64 -5.76
C MET A 15 18.02 -1.64 -5.95
N LEU A 16 17.12 -1.34 -6.89
CA LEU A 16 16.26 -2.37 -7.47
C LEU A 16 17.19 -3.48 -7.92
N ASP A 17 17.19 -4.59 -7.20
CA ASP A 17 17.88 -5.79 -7.62
C ASP A 17 17.14 -6.31 -8.86
N LEU A 18 17.54 -5.79 -10.01
CA LEU A 18 16.97 -6.11 -11.32
C LEU A 18 17.13 -7.60 -11.61
N ASP A 19 18.20 -8.21 -11.09
CA ASP A 19 18.43 -9.64 -11.20
C ASP A 19 17.41 -10.41 -10.35
N ARG A 20 17.11 -9.95 -9.13
CA ARG A 20 16.04 -10.51 -8.32
C ARG A 20 14.69 -10.38 -9.01
N LEU A 21 14.32 -9.19 -9.49
CA LEU A 21 13.05 -8.98 -10.18
C LEU A 21 12.94 -9.87 -11.43
N ARG A 22 14.02 -9.97 -12.22
CA ARG A 22 14.10 -10.83 -13.39
C ARG A 22 13.92 -12.30 -13.00
N SER A 23 14.59 -12.76 -11.95
CA SER A 23 14.48 -14.16 -11.50
C SER A 23 13.06 -14.52 -11.05
N LEU A 24 12.36 -13.59 -10.39
CA LEU A 24 10.98 -13.80 -9.93
C LEU A 24 9.98 -13.80 -11.09
N VAL A 25 10.14 -12.88 -12.05
CA VAL A 25 9.16 -12.67 -13.14
C VAL A 25 9.43 -13.54 -14.37
N ILE A 26 10.68 -13.61 -14.83
CA ILE A 26 11.08 -14.34 -16.04
C ILE A 26 11.36 -15.81 -15.69
N ASP A 27 12.26 -16.04 -14.73
CA ASP A 27 12.70 -17.39 -14.37
C ASP A 27 11.73 -18.09 -13.42
N ARG A 28 10.71 -17.37 -12.94
CA ARG A 28 9.63 -17.85 -12.08
C ARG A 28 10.13 -18.52 -10.79
N VAL A 29 11.23 -18.00 -10.25
CA VAL A 29 11.70 -18.39 -8.92
C VAL A 29 10.58 -18.12 -7.91
N MET A 30 10.31 -19.12 -7.07
CA MET A 30 9.23 -19.01 -6.09
C MET A 30 9.54 -17.91 -5.07
N PRO A 31 8.54 -17.06 -4.72
CA PRO A 31 8.72 -16.06 -3.70
C PRO A 31 8.98 -16.73 -2.34
N SER A 32 9.86 -16.10 -1.57
CA SER A 32 10.28 -16.54 -0.26
C SER A 32 9.36 -16.00 0.84
N TYR A 33 9.14 -16.84 1.85
CA TYR A 33 8.31 -16.53 3.00
C TYR A 33 9.01 -16.94 4.28
N ARG A 34 9.00 -16.05 5.26
CA ARG A 34 9.41 -16.34 6.63
C ARG A 34 8.43 -17.33 7.26
N LYS A 35 8.94 -18.22 8.12
CA LYS A 35 8.12 -19.23 8.81
C LYS A 35 7.23 -18.63 9.91
N THR A 36 7.70 -17.56 10.53
CA THR A 36 7.04 -16.89 11.66
C THR A 36 7.04 -15.38 11.46
N LEU A 37 6.02 -14.73 12.00
CA LEU A 37 5.94 -13.28 12.10
C LEU A 37 6.52 -12.86 13.45
N ALA A 38 7.33 -11.80 13.46
CA ALA A 38 7.85 -11.22 14.70
C ALA A 38 6.69 -10.82 15.62
N LYS A 39 6.84 -11.06 16.93
CA LYS A 39 5.76 -10.87 17.92
C LYS A 39 5.35 -9.41 17.99
N GLU A 40 6.31 -8.50 17.84
CA GLU A 40 6.16 -7.06 17.84
C GLU A 40 5.23 -6.61 16.70
N ILE A 41 5.45 -7.16 15.49
CA ILE A 41 4.60 -6.88 14.32
C ILE A 41 3.17 -7.38 14.56
N ALA A 42 3.02 -8.56 15.15
CA ALA A 42 1.70 -9.13 15.43
C ALA A 42 0.91 -8.32 16.46
N VAL A 43 1.57 -7.78 17.48
CA VAL A 43 0.97 -6.90 18.49
C VAL A 43 0.55 -5.57 17.86
N GLU A 44 1.45 -4.92 17.13
CA GLU A 44 1.20 -3.62 16.49
C GLU A 44 0.01 -3.70 15.50
N CYS A 45 -0.07 -4.78 14.72
CA CYS A 45 -1.13 -4.98 13.74
C CYS A 45 -2.44 -5.53 14.32
N HIS A 46 -2.50 -5.88 15.62
CA HIS A 46 -3.65 -6.60 16.20
C HIS A 46 -4.98 -5.87 15.99
N ALA A 47 -5.01 -4.56 16.23
CA ALA A 47 -6.22 -3.75 16.08
C ALA A 47 -6.76 -3.74 14.64
N VAL A 48 -5.86 -3.76 13.65
CA VAL A 48 -6.21 -3.79 12.22
C VAL A 48 -6.72 -5.16 11.78
N LEU A 49 -6.16 -6.23 12.34
CA LEU A 49 -6.48 -7.63 11.98
C LEU A 49 -7.72 -8.18 12.70
N LYS A 50 -8.08 -7.63 13.87
CA LYS A 50 -9.23 -8.06 14.68
C LYS A 50 -10.57 -8.03 13.91
N PRO A 51 -10.97 -6.95 13.22
CA PRO A 51 -12.27 -6.89 12.54
C PRO A 51 -12.35 -7.68 11.22
N LEU A 52 -11.24 -8.26 10.75
CA LEU A 52 -11.18 -8.96 9.46
C LEU A 52 -11.60 -10.42 9.58
N ASN A 53 -12.15 -10.98 8.50
CA ASN A 53 -12.42 -12.41 8.45
C ASN A 53 -11.12 -13.24 8.33
N ASN A 54 -11.23 -14.54 8.54
CA ASN A 54 -10.07 -15.45 8.55
C ASN A 54 -9.29 -15.45 7.23
N PHE A 55 -9.96 -15.33 6.08
CA PHE A 55 -9.30 -15.28 4.77
C PHE A 55 -8.51 -13.98 4.57
N GLN A 56 -9.11 -12.85 4.93
CA GLN A 56 -8.48 -11.53 4.85
C GLN A 56 -7.28 -11.44 5.80
N ARG A 57 -7.45 -11.91 7.05
CA ARG A 57 -6.37 -11.95 8.04
C ARG A 57 -5.20 -12.80 7.56
N ARG A 58 -5.48 -14.01 7.03
CA ARG A 58 -4.46 -14.89 6.48
C ARG A 58 -3.72 -14.26 5.30
N ALA A 59 -4.42 -13.56 4.42
CA ALA A 59 -3.82 -12.85 3.29
C ALA A 59 -2.83 -11.78 3.78
N ILE A 60 -3.23 -10.96 4.75
CA ILE A 60 -2.35 -9.92 5.31
C ILE A 60 -1.15 -10.53 6.04
N LEU A 61 -1.36 -11.56 6.87
CA LEU A 61 -0.25 -12.24 7.55
C LEU A 61 0.74 -12.85 6.56
N LYS A 62 0.25 -13.48 5.48
CA LYS A 62 1.12 -14.02 4.44
C LYS A 62 1.94 -12.94 3.74
N PHE A 63 1.36 -11.74 3.55
CA PHE A 63 2.09 -10.59 3.03
C PHE A 63 3.16 -10.11 4.01
N LEU A 64 2.83 -9.96 5.29
CA LEU A 64 3.80 -9.51 6.30
C LEU A 64 4.96 -10.50 6.48
N MET A 65 4.77 -11.77 6.11
CA MET A 65 5.80 -12.81 6.14
C MET A 65 6.51 -13.00 4.79
N SER A 66 6.11 -12.30 3.74
CA SER A 66 6.73 -12.38 2.41
C SER A 66 7.93 -11.45 2.33
N ASP A 67 9.01 -11.92 1.71
CA ASP A 67 10.17 -11.09 1.41
C ASP A 67 10.15 -10.62 -0.07
N ASP A 68 9.34 -11.27 -0.91
CA ASP A 68 9.17 -10.93 -2.33
C ASP A 68 7.75 -10.38 -2.62
N TYR A 69 6.89 -11.15 -3.29
CA TYR A 69 5.54 -10.74 -3.66
C TYR A 69 4.47 -11.71 -3.17
N VAL A 70 3.24 -11.19 -3.04
CA VAL A 70 2.05 -11.99 -2.72
C VAL A 70 0.93 -11.69 -3.71
N LEU A 71 0.31 -12.75 -4.22
CA LEU A 71 -0.84 -12.64 -5.10
C LEU A 71 -2.13 -12.80 -4.29
N PHE A 72 -2.93 -11.73 -4.23
CA PHE A 72 -4.25 -11.77 -3.64
C PHE A 72 -5.33 -12.02 -4.68
N LYS A 73 -5.81 -13.26 -4.73
CA LYS A 73 -6.98 -13.61 -5.53
C LYS A 73 -8.26 -13.26 -4.76
N GLY A 74 -9.00 -12.26 -5.22
CA GLY A 74 -10.30 -11.95 -4.64
C GLY A 74 -11.44 -12.19 -5.61
N MET A 75 -12.38 -13.05 -5.23
CA MET A 75 -13.64 -13.26 -5.94
C MET A 75 -14.50 -11.97 -5.86
N PRO A 76 -15.47 -11.76 -6.77
CA PRO A 76 -16.41 -10.63 -6.67
C PRO A 76 -17.07 -10.58 -5.28
N GLY A 77 -17.23 -9.38 -4.71
CA GLY A 77 -17.87 -9.18 -3.40
C GLY A 77 -17.05 -9.51 -2.15
N THR A 78 -15.87 -10.13 -2.23
CA THR A 78 -15.10 -10.58 -1.04
C THR A 78 -14.32 -9.50 -0.28
N GLY A 79 -14.67 -8.22 -0.49
CA GLY A 79 -14.04 -7.11 0.23
C GLY A 79 -12.56 -6.87 -0.10
N LYS A 80 -12.10 -7.16 -1.32
CA LYS A 80 -10.70 -6.92 -1.77
C LYS A 80 -10.17 -5.54 -1.36
N THR A 81 -10.95 -4.50 -1.63
CA THR A 81 -10.62 -3.11 -1.28
C THR A 81 -10.43 -2.93 0.22
N THR A 82 -11.27 -3.59 1.03
CA THR A 82 -11.15 -3.58 2.50
C THR A 82 -9.88 -4.30 2.96
N THR A 83 -9.53 -5.43 2.35
CA THR A 83 -8.29 -6.16 2.66
C THR A 83 -7.06 -5.33 2.33
N ILE A 84 -7.04 -4.69 1.15
CA ILE A 84 -5.94 -3.81 0.73
C ILE A 84 -5.82 -2.62 1.67
N ALA A 85 -6.93 -1.95 2.01
CA ALA A 85 -6.91 -0.82 2.94
C ALA A 85 -6.39 -1.22 4.33
N ALA A 86 -6.77 -2.41 4.82
CA ALA A 86 -6.26 -2.93 6.08
C ALA A 86 -4.76 -3.29 5.99
N LEU A 87 -4.30 -3.85 4.86
CA LEU A 87 -2.88 -4.11 4.65
C LEU A 87 -2.07 -2.81 4.67
N VAL A 88 -2.50 -1.80 3.92
CA VAL A 88 -1.83 -0.49 3.89
C VAL A 88 -1.80 0.13 5.29
N GLN A 89 -2.91 0.09 6.02
CA GLN A 89 -2.95 0.55 7.40
C GLN A 89 -1.93 -0.18 8.30
N ALA A 90 -1.82 -1.51 8.18
CA ALA A 90 -0.84 -2.29 8.93
C ALA A 90 0.59 -1.87 8.57
N LEU A 91 0.91 -1.68 7.29
CA LEU A 91 2.23 -1.25 6.85
C LEU A 91 2.61 0.15 7.34
N VAL A 92 1.65 1.08 7.36
CA VAL A 92 1.86 2.44 7.88
C VAL A 92 2.10 2.42 9.40
N LEU A 93 1.39 1.56 10.16
CA LEU A 93 1.67 1.37 11.59
C LEU A 93 3.09 0.85 11.83
N LEU A 94 3.57 -0.04 10.95
CA LEU A 94 4.95 -0.54 10.94
C LEU A 94 5.98 0.45 10.36
N LYS A 95 5.59 1.71 10.16
CA LYS A 95 6.44 2.80 9.65
C LYS A 95 7.08 2.48 8.29
N LYS A 96 6.36 1.75 7.43
CA LYS A 96 6.79 1.47 6.06
C LYS A 96 6.18 2.47 5.08
N ARG A 97 6.96 2.85 4.05
CA ARG A 97 6.45 3.59 2.90
C ARG A 97 5.72 2.65 1.94
N VAL A 98 4.58 3.10 1.43
CA VAL A 98 3.70 2.25 0.61
C VAL A 98 3.32 2.96 -0.67
N LEU A 99 3.62 2.34 -1.81
CA LEU A 99 3.13 2.78 -3.11
C LEU A 99 1.89 1.98 -3.50
N LEU A 100 0.74 2.66 -3.54
CA LEU A 100 -0.50 2.08 -4.02
C LEU A 100 -0.74 2.47 -5.49
N SER A 101 -0.87 1.46 -6.35
CA SER A 101 -1.12 1.67 -7.79
C SER A 101 -2.26 0.79 -8.30
N SER A 102 -2.92 1.26 -9.36
CA SER A 102 -3.99 0.55 -10.07
C SER A 102 -4.05 1.05 -11.51
N TYR A 103 -4.56 0.21 -12.41
CA TYR A 103 -4.77 0.58 -13.81
C TYR A 103 -5.75 1.75 -13.99
N THR A 104 -6.75 1.89 -13.10
CA THR A 104 -7.75 2.96 -13.18
C THR A 104 -7.68 3.91 -12.00
N HIS A 105 -7.98 5.19 -12.25
CA HIS A 105 -8.13 6.21 -11.19
C HIS A 105 -9.15 5.79 -10.14
N SER A 106 -10.32 5.30 -10.56
CA SER A 106 -11.39 4.83 -9.67
C SER A 106 -10.98 3.67 -8.77
N GLY A 107 -10.07 2.79 -9.24
CA GLY A 107 -9.56 1.68 -8.44
C GLY A 107 -8.69 2.16 -7.26
N VAL A 108 -7.82 3.14 -7.51
CA VAL A 108 -7.03 3.79 -6.45
C VAL A 108 -7.96 4.51 -5.48
N ASP A 109 -8.85 5.35 -6.01
CA ASP A 109 -9.72 6.20 -5.21
C ASP A 109 -10.64 5.39 -4.29
N SER A 110 -11.13 4.23 -4.75
CA SER A 110 -11.95 3.31 -3.94
C SER A 110 -11.21 2.82 -2.69
N VAL A 111 -9.89 2.59 -2.79
CA VAL A 111 -9.06 2.20 -1.64
C VAL A 111 -8.77 3.42 -0.76
N LEU A 112 -8.43 4.56 -1.36
CA LEU A 112 -8.13 5.79 -0.62
C LEU A 112 -9.32 6.29 0.20
N LEU A 113 -10.56 6.15 -0.28
CA LEU A 113 -11.76 6.45 0.50
C LEU A 113 -11.86 5.60 1.77
N LYS A 114 -11.45 4.32 1.70
CA LYS A 114 -11.38 3.45 2.88
C LYS A 114 -10.24 3.87 3.82
N LEU A 115 -9.09 4.26 3.29
CA LEU A 115 -7.97 4.77 4.09
C LEU A 115 -8.32 6.08 4.81
N LYS A 116 -9.02 6.99 4.13
CA LYS A 116 -9.58 8.22 4.72
C LYS A 116 -10.46 7.89 5.93
N SER A 117 -11.40 6.95 5.79
CA SER A 117 -12.28 6.54 6.89
C SER A 117 -11.54 5.88 8.07
N ARG A 118 -10.31 5.40 7.86
CA ARG A 118 -9.44 4.78 8.87
C ARG A 118 -8.41 5.76 9.46
N GLY A 119 -8.40 7.03 9.03
CA GLY A 119 -7.43 8.02 9.48
C GLY A 119 -6.00 7.73 9.03
N VAL A 120 -5.80 6.97 7.95
CA VAL A 120 -4.46 6.68 7.43
C VAL A 120 -3.99 7.86 6.57
N PRO A 121 -2.81 8.46 6.83
CA PRO A 121 -2.27 9.53 6.01
C PRO A 121 -1.84 9.00 4.64
N PHE A 122 -2.05 9.80 3.59
CA PHE A 122 -1.58 9.51 2.23
C PHE A 122 -1.54 10.77 1.37
N VAL A 123 -0.75 10.71 0.29
CA VAL A 123 -0.76 11.71 -0.78
C VAL A 123 -1.23 11.07 -2.08
N ARG A 124 -2.21 11.69 -2.75
CA ARG A 124 -2.70 11.28 -4.06
C ARG A 124 -1.93 12.01 -5.17
N LEU A 125 -1.12 11.26 -5.91
CA LEU A 125 -0.43 11.78 -7.10
C LEU A 125 -1.34 11.75 -8.34
N GLY A 126 -1.20 12.70 -9.27
CA GLY A 126 -1.93 12.75 -10.54
C GLY A 126 -3.02 13.81 -10.62
N ALA A 127 -3.68 13.91 -11.78
CA ALA A 127 -4.60 15.00 -12.09
C ALA A 127 -5.86 15.00 -11.21
N THR A 128 -6.12 16.13 -10.54
CA THR A 128 -7.23 16.31 -9.59
C THR A 128 -8.62 16.30 -10.21
N ASN A 129 -8.73 16.62 -11.50
CA ASN A 129 -9.99 16.56 -12.24
C ASN A 129 -10.52 15.13 -12.41
N LYS A 130 -9.64 14.12 -12.37
CA LYS A 130 -9.97 12.70 -12.48
C LYS A 130 -10.11 12.01 -11.12
N ALA A 131 -9.84 12.72 -10.02
CA ALA A 131 -9.95 12.19 -8.67
C ALA A 131 -11.37 12.34 -8.11
N HIS A 132 -11.76 11.41 -7.25
CA HIS A 132 -13.00 11.50 -6.49
C HIS A 132 -13.06 12.83 -5.69
N PRO A 133 -14.21 13.55 -5.66
CA PRO A 133 -14.32 14.86 -5.01
C PRO A 133 -13.81 14.90 -3.56
N SER A 134 -14.16 13.89 -2.76
CA SER A 134 -13.73 13.75 -1.35
C SER A 134 -12.24 13.46 -1.16
N LEU A 135 -11.48 13.28 -2.24
CA LEU A 135 -10.03 13.01 -2.22
C LEU A 135 -9.21 14.19 -2.77
N LYS A 136 -9.85 15.23 -3.31
CA LYS A 136 -9.14 16.39 -3.90
C LYS A 136 -8.25 17.09 -2.87
N GLU A 137 -8.69 17.18 -1.62
CA GLU A 137 -7.90 17.75 -0.52
C GLU A 137 -6.60 16.99 -0.24
N TYR A 138 -6.53 15.69 -0.56
CA TYR A 138 -5.33 14.85 -0.38
C TYR A 138 -4.44 14.80 -1.62
N SER A 139 -4.79 15.55 -2.68
CA SER A 139 -3.99 15.58 -3.88
C SER A 139 -2.70 16.36 -3.67
N ALA A 140 -1.61 15.90 -4.30
CA ALA A 140 -0.33 16.58 -4.22
C ALA A 140 -0.44 18.06 -4.61
N SER A 141 -1.16 18.38 -5.70
CA SER A 141 -1.35 19.77 -6.14
C SER A 141 -2.03 20.66 -5.10
N ASN A 142 -2.93 20.10 -4.28
CA ASN A 142 -3.60 20.88 -3.25
C ASN A 142 -2.75 20.99 -1.99
N LEU A 143 -2.06 19.92 -1.60
CA LEU A 143 -1.19 19.90 -0.42
C LEU A 143 0.07 20.77 -0.60
N THR A 144 0.56 20.90 -1.83
CA THR A 144 1.74 21.70 -2.15
C THR A 144 1.38 23.07 -2.74
N ALA A 145 0.11 23.48 -2.72
CA ALA A 145 -0.34 24.73 -3.35
C ALA A 145 0.31 25.99 -2.75
N SER A 146 0.67 25.94 -1.46
CA SER A 146 1.35 27.03 -0.75
C SER A 146 2.87 26.98 -0.85
N ILE A 147 3.44 25.90 -1.40
CA ILE A 147 4.88 25.71 -1.52
C ILE A 147 5.38 26.45 -2.76
N THR A 148 6.38 27.30 -2.58
CA THR A 148 6.93 28.12 -3.67
C THR A 148 8.36 27.76 -4.04
N THR A 149 9.06 27.02 -3.18
CA THR A 149 10.46 26.62 -3.40
C THR A 149 10.59 25.12 -3.64
N THR A 150 11.61 24.73 -4.41
CA THR A 150 11.92 23.32 -4.68
C THR A 150 12.39 22.58 -3.44
N GLN A 151 13.07 23.27 -2.51
CA GLN A 151 13.57 22.72 -1.24
C GLN A 151 12.40 22.33 -0.32
N GLU A 152 11.43 23.22 -0.15
CA GLU A 152 10.21 22.93 0.63
C GLU A 152 9.41 21.78 -0.01
N LEU A 153 9.36 21.72 -1.34
CA LEU A 153 8.68 20.63 -2.04
C LEU A 153 9.36 19.28 -1.81
N GLN A 154 10.70 19.24 -1.86
CA GLN A 154 11.47 18.05 -1.54
C GLN A 154 11.23 17.61 -0.10
N GLN A 155 11.34 18.54 0.85
CA GLN A 155 11.10 18.29 2.27
C GLN A 155 9.67 17.79 2.54
N PHE A 156 8.68 18.29 1.80
CA PHE A 156 7.32 17.78 1.88
C PHE A 156 7.26 16.29 1.55
N TYR A 157 7.83 15.85 0.41
CA TYR A 157 7.80 14.44 -0.03
C TYR A 157 8.70 13.51 0.80
N GLU A 158 9.75 14.02 1.42
CA GLU A 158 10.59 13.24 2.34
C GLU A 158 9.86 12.93 3.65
N ASN A 159 8.96 13.80 4.09
CA ASN A 159 8.20 13.66 5.34
C ASN A 159 6.85 12.94 5.17
N GLN A 160 6.55 12.39 3.98
CA GLN A 160 5.38 11.51 3.73
C GLN A 160 5.76 10.03 3.76
#